data_AF-A0A1I5I707-F1
#
_entry.id   AF-A0A1I5I707-F1
#
_cell.length_a   1.000
_cell.length_b   1.000
_cell.length_c   1.000
_cell.angle_alpha   90.00
_cell.angle_beta   90.00
_cell.angle_gamma   90.00
#
_symmetry.space_group_name_H-M   'P 1'
#
loop_
_entity.id
_entity.type
_entity.pdbx_description
1 polymer ?
#
loop_
_entity_poly.entity_id
_entity_poly.type
_entity_poly.pdbx_seq_one_letter_code
_entity_poly.pdbx_strand_id
1 'polypeptide(L)'
;MRWNRFWIFFGCAIFLGTILLYATNRPLIGKKQNPPLRTIVIDPGHSAQTPGARGKFSTEEGVVLDVALKLGKIIEENMKDVRVVYTRKTRNALGSTLRADLNERAIIANREKGDLFISIHCNSAGPTRKVTGYKTVYIKKGKKKVPVKRAIYATSPSTAQGTETYVWATGKNNAKTESLKESSVIMLDANSEDANSVLDMSDPETFILLNTLRNAYFDQSLRLSTLIEDEFTNVGRISRGARQRDEKGIWVLQATAMPSVLVELGFISNPEEEDYLNSDKGQQEAANCIFKAIKRYKDELGRYSAPEDRQSAAPASSEQSTPVSYRSPKSRNNDSRNAVAAAKTKTPAPAAVSSSSKTKTATRQVAAARKEPEAPAYKYDIQLLVSDKKYTRDAAIFNKLRGTIRKEQMVTNSKKINKYKYIWGSFRSQAEVNAALRQAKQLGFRKAVLMGQGNTKGQLAAAESAPAAPRSVPKVTLQYDIQLVVTDKKYTRGAPVFKDLRGTIVRESVVINRKTLNKYTWVNFKTEKEANVALSKAKKAGFWNATVVTADNNRIASR
;
A
#
# COMPACT_ATOMS: atom_id res chain seq x y z
N MET A 1 -28.94 54.41 -40.95
CA MET A 1 -28.91 53.35 -39.90
C MET A 1 -29.29 51.94 -40.36
N ARG A 2 -30.28 51.71 -41.25
CA ARG A 2 -30.74 50.33 -41.57
C ARG A 2 -29.66 49.42 -42.21
N TRP A 3 -28.70 49.97 -42.96
CA TRP A 3 -27.74 49.19 -43.75
C TRP A 3 -26.70 48.41 -42.92
N ASN A 4 -26.10 49.01 -41.88
CA ASN A 4 -25.09 48.34 -41.04
C ASN A 4 -25.60 47.07 -40.36
N ARG A 5 -26.91 46.99 -40.05
CA ARG A 5 -27.49 45.81 -39.40
C ARG A 5 -27.44 44.58 -40.31
N PHE A 6 -27.61 44.75 -41.61
CA PHE A 6 -27.50 43.66 -42.59
C PHE A 6 -26.09 43.05 -42.60
N TRP A 7 -25.06 43.89 -42.69
CA TRP A 7 -23.66 43.43 -42.69
C TRP A 7 -23.24 42.77 -41.38
N ILE A 8 -23.75 43.23 -40.23
CA ILE A 8 -23.52 42.56 -38.94
C ILE A 8 -24.15 41.17 -38.92
N PHE A 9 -25.42 41.03 -39.32
CA PHE A 9 -26.07 39.71 -39.36
C PHE A 9 -25.44 38.77 -40.40
N PHE A 10 -25.02 39.29 -41.56
CA PHE A 10 -24.34 38.52 -42.60
C PHE A 10 -22.96 38.05 -42.14
N GLY A 11 -22.17 38.93 -41.49
CA GLY A 11 -20.88 38.57 -40.89
C GLY A 11 -21.02 37.54 -39.76
N CYS A 12 -22.01 37.68 -38.89
CA CYS A 12 -22.33 36.69 -37.86
C CYS A 12 -22.79 35.35 -38.47
N ALA A 13 -23.59 35.35 -39.54
CA ALA A 13 -24.01 34.13 -40.23
C ALA A 13 -22.83 33.40 -40.89
N ILE A 14 -21.90 34.12 -41.52
CA ILE A 14 -20.67 33.55 -42.07
C ILE A 14 -19.79 32.99 -40.94
N PHE A 15 -19.62 33.71 -39.84
CA PHE A 15 -18.80 33.25 -38.70
C PHE A 15 -19.40 32.02 -37.99
N LEU A 16 -20.73 31.96 -37.85
CA LEU A 16 -21.40 30.79 -37.29
C LEU A 16 -21.38 29.61 -38.26
N GLY A 17 -21.52 29.87 -39.57
CA GLY A 17 -21.44 28.87 -40.64
C GLY A 17 -20.04 28.25 -40.76
N THR A 18 -18.97 29.05 -40.67
CA THR A 18 -17.59 28.52 -40.67
C THR A 18 -17.29 27.75 -39.38
N ILE A 19 -17.81 28.17 -38.22
CA ILE A 19 -17.74 27.39 -36.98
C ILE A 19 -18.47 26.05 -37.13
N LEU A 20 -19.67 26.00 -37.72
CA LEU A 20 -20.38 24.75 -37.98
C LEU A 20 -19.59 23.83 -38.93
N LEU A 21 -19.12 24.34 -40.07
CA LEU A 21 -18.30 23.58 -41.03
C LEU A 21 -17.00 23.07 -40.40
N TYR A 22 -16.37 23.85 -39.52
CA TYR A 22 -15.15 23.45 -38.81
C TYR A 22 -15.44 22.43 -37.69
N ALA A 23 -16.67 22.38 -37.17
CA ALA A 23 -17.12 21.36 -36.23
C ALA A 23 -17.50 20.05 -36.95
N THR A 24 -18.21 20.10 -38.08
CA THR A 24 -18.63 18.90 -38.85
C THR A 24 -17.46 18.24 -39.58
N ASN A 25 -16.50 19.02 -40.08
CA ASN A 25 -15.40 18.50 -40.90
C ASN A 25 -14.16 18.11 -40.08
N ARG A 26 -14.24 18.13 -38.74
CA ARG A 26 -13.32 17.34 -37.92
C ARG A 26 -13.81 15.89 -37.93
N PRO A 27 -13.11 14.94 -38.59
CA PRO A 27 -13.37 13.55 -38.30
C PRO A 27 -13.19 13.35 -36.80
N LEU A 28 -14.14 12.68 -36.16
CA LEU A 28 -13.95 12.20 -34.80
C LEU A 28 -12.87 11.13 -34.85
N ILE A 29 -11.61 11.58 -34.76
CA ILE A 29 -10.47 10.76 -34.37
C ILE A 29 -10.72 10.40 -32.90
N GLY A 30 -11.62 9.44 -32.70
CA GLY A 30 -11.79 8.77 -31.44
C GLY A 30 -10.42 8.23 -31.08
N LYS A 31 -9.77 8.86 -30.10
CA LYS A 31 -8.46 8.42 -29.59
C LYS A 31 -8.63 6.96 -29.26
N LYS A 32 -8.04 6.08 -30.07
CA LYS A 32 -8.22 4.63 -29.98
C LYS A 32 -7.76 4.22 -28.60
N GLN A 33 -8.71 4.03 -27.69
CA GLN A 33 -8.45 3.87 -26.27
C GLN A 33 -7.38 2.81 -26.10
N ASN A 34 -6.31 3.12 -25.38
CA ASN A 34 -5.25 2.16 -25.14
C ASN A 34 -5.90 0.91 -24.50
N PRO A 35 -5.78 -0.29 -25.11
CA PRO A 35 -6.41 -1.47 -24.54
C PRO A 35 -5.97 -1.61 -23.07
N PRO A 36 -6.90 -1.82 -22.14
CA PRO A 36 -6.65 -1.70 -20.69
C PRO A 36 -5.83 -2.88 -20.12
N LEU A 37 -5.35 -3.77 -20.98
CA LEU A 37 -4.44 -4.86 -20.67
C LEU A 37 -3.52 -5.06 -21.89
N ARG A 38 -2.24 -4.67 -21.76
CA ARG A 38 -1.21 -4.74 -22.82
C ARG A 38 0.00 -5.60 -22.42
N THR A 39 0.30 -5.71 -21.13
CA THR A 39 1.40 -6.53 -20.60
C THR A 39 0.90 -7.40 -19.45
N ILE A 40 1.03 -8.72 -19.58
CA ILE A 40 0.78 -9.69 -18.50
C ILE A 40 2.13 -10.24 -18.04
N VAL A 41 2.39 -10.18 -16.73
CA VAL A 41 3.56 -10.77 -16.09
C VAL A 41 3.17 -12.10 -15.45
N ILE A 42 3.70 -13.21 -15.97
CA ILE A 42 3.51 -14.55 -15.44
C ILE A 42 4.69 -14.89 -14.54
N ASP A 43 4.40 -15.35 -13.33
CA ASP A 43 5.37 -15.68 -12.30
C ASP A 43 5.22 -17.14 -11.85
N PRO A 44 5.88 -18.10 -12.53
CA PRO A 44 5.92 -19.48 -12.03
C PRO A 44 6.68 -19.51 -10.71
N GLY A 45 5.96 -19.76 -9.62
CA GLY A 45 6.47 -19.73 -8.25
C GLY A 45 7.67 -20.65 -8.05
N HIS A 46 8.47 -20.37 -7.02
CA HIS A 46 9.61 -21.20 -6.62
C HIS A 46 10.69 -21.40 -7.72
N SER A 47 11.70 -22.22 -7.45
CA SER A 47 12.83 -22.53 -8.35
C SER A 47 13.55 -23.78 -7.86
N ALA A 48 14.41 -24.43 -8.66
CA ALA A 48 15.14 -25.63 -8.24
C ALA A 48 15.97 -25.45 -6.94
N GLN A 49 16.45 -24.23 -6.65
CA GLN A 49 17.15 -23.92 -5.38
C GLN A 49 16.19 -23.88 -4.18
N THR A 50 14.94 -23.46 -4.40
CA THR A 50 13.90 -23.31 -3.38
C THR A 50 12.57 -23.91 -3.87
N PRO A 51 12.47 -25.25 -4.05
CA PRO A 51 11.51 -25.90 -4.94
C PRO A 51 10.04 -25.89 -4.51
N GLY A 52 9.72 -25.22 -3.40
CA GLY A 52 8.37 -25.09 -2.89
C GLY A 52 7.89 -26.35 -2.18
N ALA A 53 6.59 -26.61 -2.27
CA ALA A 53 5.98 -27.85 -1.87
C ALA A 53 6.50 -29.05 -2.67
N ARG A 54 6.35 -30.24 -2.08
CA ARG A 54 6.74 -31.53 -2.68
C ARG A 54 5.60 -32.50 -2.53
N GLY A 55 5.35 -33.26 -3.59
CA GLY A 55 4.50 -34.45 -3.53
C GLY A 55 5.32 -35.70 -3.28
N LYS A 56 4.82 -36.83 -3.75
CA LYS A 56 5.44 -38.16 -3.72
C LYS A 56 6.57 -38.29 -4.74
N PHE A 57 6.44 -37.66 -5.91
CA PHE A 57 7.42 -37.74 -7.01
C PHE A 57 7.78 -36.39 -7.65
N SER A 58 7.00 -35.35 -7.40
CA SER A 58 7.12 -34.04 -8.05
C SER A 58 7.40 -32.88 -7.08
N THR A 59 7.78 -31.74 -7.65
CA THR A 59 8.08 -30.49 -6.94
C THR A 59 7.28 -29.35 -7.53
N GLU A 60 6.71 -28.49 -6.67
CA GLU A 60 5.90 -27.34 -7.07
C GLU A 60 6.55 -26.50 -8.17
N GLU A 61 7.85 -26.16 -8.05
CA GLU A 61 8.54 -25.32 -9.02
C GLU A 61 8.56 -25.85 -10.46
N GLY A 62 8.44 -27.17 -10.65
CA GLY A 62 8.38 -27.81 -11.97
C GLY A 62 6.98 -27.68 -12.56
N VAL A 63 5.99 -28.23 -11.86
CA VAL A 63 4.56 -28.16 -12.21
C VAL A 63 4.14 -26.74 -12.60
N VAL A 64 4.50 -25.74 -11.78
CA VAL A 64 4.08 -24.36 -12.04
C VAL A 64 4.85 -23.70 -13.17
N LEU A 65 6.08 -24.13 -13.47
CA LEU A 65 6.83 -23.69 -14.65
C LEU A 65 6.18 -24.21 -15.92
N ASP A 66 5.83 -25.49 -15.97
CA ASP A 66 5.22 -26.12 -17.15
C ASP A 66 3.84 -25.50 -17.44
N VAL A 67 3.03 -25.28 -16.39
CA VAL A 67 1.73 -24.58 -16.51
C VAL A 67 1.90 -23.12 -16.90
N ALA A 68 2.91 -22.40 -16.39
CA ALA A 68 3.19 -21.02 -16.79
C ALA A 68 3.64 -20.89 -18.26
N LEU A 69 4.47 -21.82 -18.74
CA LEU A 69 4.90 -21.86 -20.14
C LEU A 69 3.73 -22.22 -21.06
N LYS A 70 2.86 -23.16 -20.67
CA LYS A 70 1.61 -23.46 -21.38
C LYS A 70 0.67 -22.24 -21.40
N LEU A 71 0.43 -21.59 -20.26
CA LEU A 71 -0.40 -20.38 -20.15
C LEU A 71 0.11 -19.25 -21.06
N GLY A 72 1.38 -18.91 -20.93
CA GLY A 72 1.98 -17.82 -21.70
C GLY A 72 1.97 -18.09 -23.20
N LYS A 73 2.22 -19.33 -23.63
CA LYS A 73 2.04 -19.75 -25.03
C LYS A 73 0.60 -19.52 -25.52
N ILE A 74 -0.42 -19.94 -24.76
CA ILE A 74 -1.84 -19.75 -25.16
C ILE A 74 -2.16 -18.26 -25.31
N ILE A 75 -1.65 -17.39 -24.42
CA ILE A 75 -1.82 -15.93 -24.52
C ILE A 75 -1.08 -15.38 -25.75
N GLU A 76 0.19 -15.74 -25.97
CA GLU A 76 0.99 -15.35 -27.15
C GLU A 76 0.32 -15.83 -28.46
N GLU A 77 -0.38 -16.96 -28.45
CA GLU A 77 -1.13 -17.50 -29.58
C GLU A 77 -2.47 -16.77 -29.83
N ASN A 78 -3.24 -16.45 -28.78
CA ASN A 78 -4.64 -16.01 -28.90
C ASN A 78 -4.89 -14.52 -28.61
N MET A 79 -3.92 -13.78 -28.04
CA MET A 79 -4.06 -12.39 -27.62
C MET A 79 -2.91 -11.54 -28.19
N LYS A 80 -2.88 -11.38 -29.52
CA LYS A 80 -1.78 -10.72 -30.26
C LYS A 80 -1.52 -9.26 -29.88
N ASP A 81 -2.44 -8.60 -29.18
CA ASP A 81 -2.29 -7.23 -28.65
C ASP A 81 -1.76 -7.19 -27.21
N VAL A 82 -1.43 -8.35 -26.62
CA VAL A 82 -0.89 -8.50 -25.25
C VAL A 82 0.51 -9.11 -25.29
N ARG A 83 1.48 -8.38 -24.72
CA ARG A 83 2.84 -8.86 -24.44
C ARG A 83 2.83 -9.74 -23.19
N VAL A 84 3.39 -10.94 -23.31
CA VAL A 84 3.68 -11.79 -22.14
C VAL A 84 5.11 -11.55 -21.66
N VAL A 85 5.24 -11.35 -20.36
CA VAL A 85 6.50 -11.25 -19.62
C VAL A 85 6.54 -12.42 -18.63
N TYR A 86 7.71 -13.03 -18.43
CA TYR A 86 7.89 -14.12 -17.47
C TYR A 86 8.95 -13.70 -16.46
N THR A 87 8.74 -13.96 -15.17
CA THR A 87 9.79 -13.71 -14.17
C THR A 87 10.95 -14.70 -14.35
N ARG A 88 10.66 -15.97 -14.64
CA ARG A 88 11.61 -17.00 -15.09
C ARG A 88 10.99 -17.85 -16.22
N LYS A 89 11.83 -18.30 -17.17
CA LYS A 89 11.48 -19.31 -18.19
C LYS A 89 12.17 -20.67 -17.97
N THR A 90 12.92 -20.83 -16.87
CA THR A 90 13.65 -22.06 -16.54
C THR A 90 13.53 -22.38 -15.06
N ARG A 91 14.10 -23.51 -14.63
CA ARG A 91 14.15 -23.96 -13.22
C ARG A 91 15.14 -23.16 -12.36
N ASN A 92 15.90 -22.23 -12.94
CA ASN A 92 16.90 -21.44 -12.23
C ASN A 92 16.27 -20.44 -11.24
N ALA A 93 16.96 -20.17 -10.13
CA ALA A 93 16.63 -19.08 -9.23
C ALA A 93 17.09 -17.73 -9.80
N LEU A 94 16.32 -16.68 -9.55
CA LEU A 94 16.66 -15.29 -9.91
C LEU A 94 17.57 -14.64 -8.86
N GLY A 95 17.59 -15.14 -7.63
CA GLY A 95 18.43 -14.65 -6.55
C GLY A 95 18.90 -15.78 -5.63
N SER A 96 20.10 -15.64 -5.07
CA SER A 96 20.80 -16.67 -4.28
C SER A 96 20.13 -17.08 -2.96
N THR A 97 19.00 -16.47 -2.60
CA THR A 97 18.17 -16.80 -1.44
C THR A 97 16.70 -16.57 -1.80
N LEU A 98 15.76 -17.27 -1.15
CA LEU A 98 14.31 -17.09 -1.37
C LEU A 98 13.87 -15.61 -1.31
N ARG A 99 14.47 -14.79 -0.44
CA ARG A 99 14.15 -13.36 -0.34
C ARG A 99 14.72 -12.55 -1.51
N ALA A 100 15.90 -12.90 -2.03
CA ALA A 100 16.45 -12.24 -3.22
C ALA A 100 15.68 -12.65 -4.48
N ASP A 101 15.33 -13.93 -4.61
CA ASP A 101 14.53 -14.48 -5.70
C ASP A 101 13.12 -13.84 -5.75
N LEU A 102 12.43 -13.76 -4.61
CA LEU A 102 11.15 -13.03 -4.50
C LEU A 102 11.31 -11.56 -4.86
N ASN A 103 12.34 -10.87 -4.34
CA ASN A 103 12.59 -9.46 -4.66
C ASN A 103 12.71 -9.24 -6.19
N GLU A 104 13.47 -10.08 -6.89
CA GLU A 104 13.72 -9.91 -8.32
C GLU A 104 12.44 -10.12 -9.17
N ARG A 105 11.53 -11.03 -8.78
CA ARG A 105 10.23 -11.21 -9.45
C ARG A 105 9.40 -9.92 -9.49
N ALA A 106 9.36 -9.20 -8.37
CA ALA A 106 8.66 -7.92 -8.28
C ALA A 106 9.41 -6.78 -9.02
N ILE A 107 10.75 -6.78 -8.98
CA ILE A 107 11.57 -5.84 -9.76
C ILE A 107 11.32 -6.01 -11.26
N ILE A 108 11.30 -7.25 -11.77
CA ILE A 108 10.94 -7.56 -13.16
C ILE A 108 9.53 -7.05 -13.45
N ALA A 109 8.53 -7.42 -12.66
CA ALA A 109 7.15 -7.02 -12.89
C ALA A 109 6.97 -5.49 -13.01
N ASN A 110 7.54 -4.74 -12.06
CA ASN A 110 7.42 -3.29 -12.00
C ASN A 110 8.24 -2.60 -13.11
N ARG A 111 9.47 -3.06 -13.38
CA ARG A 111 10.33 -2.54 -14.46
C ARG A 111 9.67 -2.70 -15.83
N GLU A 112 9.04 -3.85 -16.07
CA GLU A 112 8.36 -4.16 -17.33
C GLU A 112 7.00 -3.45 -17.47
N LYS A 113 6.57 -2.63 -16.50
CA LYS A 113 5.27 -1.93 -16.47
C LYS A 113 4.08 -2.86 -16.80
N GLY A 114 3.99 -3.99 -16.08
CA GLY A 114 2.89 -4.95 -16.24
C GLY A 114 1.53 -4.36 -15.86
N ASP A 115 0.51 -4.56 -16.69
CA ASP A 115 -0.89 -4.19 -16.38
C ASP A 115 -1.57 -5.24 -15.49
N LEU A 116 -1.00 -6.46 -15.44
CA LEU A 116 -1.47 -7.57 -14.61
C LEU A 116 -0.29 -8.49 -14.24
N PHE A 117 -0.30 -9.01 -13.02
CA PHE A 117 0.66 -9.99 -12.53
C PHE A 117 -0.05 -11.27 -12.03
N ILE A 118 0.42 -12.44 -12.45
CA ILE A 118 -0.16 -13.74 -12.10
C ILE A 118 0.95 -14.66 -11.61
N SER A 119 0.97 -14.91 -10.30
CA SER A 119 1.85 -15.91 -9.69
C SER A 119 1.16 -17.28 -9.70
N ILE A 120 1.87 -18.34 -10.05
CA ILE A 120 1.32 -19.70 -10.18
C ILE A 120 2.05 -20.61 -9.19
N HIS A 121 1.28 -21.30 -8.36
CA HIS A 121 1.72 -22.01 -7.16
C HIS A 121 0.97 -23.35 -6.99
N CYS A 122 1.44 -24.22 -6.10
CA CYS A 122 0.75 -25.46 -5.73
C CYS A 122 0.70 -25.60 -4.21
N ASN A 123 -0.50 -25.75 -3.67
CA ASN A 123 -0.75 -25.79 -2.24
C ASN A 123 -0.25 -27.10 -1.62
N SER A 124 -0.08 -27.11 -0.30
CA SER A 124 0.37 -28.29 0.44
C SER A 124 -0.22 -28.32 1.83
N ALA A 125 -0.80 -29.46 2.18
CA ALA A 125 -1.35 -29.72 3.49
C ALA A 125 -0.63 -30.89 4.16
N GLY A 126 -0.61 -30.89 5.50
CA GLY A 126 0.01 -31.98 6.27
C GLY A 126 -0.64 -33.33 5.96
N PRO A 127 0.11 -34.45 6.10
CA PRO A 127 -0.43 -35.78 5.93
C PRO A 127 -1.48 -36.08 7.02
N THR A 128 -2.51 -36.84 6.64
CA THR A 128 -3.59 -37.21 7.57
C THR A 128 -3.07 -38.20 8.63
N ARG A 129 -3.57 -38.08 9.87
CA ARG A 129 -3.11 -38.90 11.02
C ARG A 129 -4.29 -39.55 11.73
N LYS A 130 -4.31 -40.88 11.75
CA LYS A 130 -5.31 -41.68 12.46
C LYS A 130 -4.67 -42.36 13.67
N VAL A 131 -5.26 -42.21 14.86
CA VAL A 131 -4.80 -42.95 16.05
C VAL A 131 -5.08 -44.44 15.84
N THR A 132 -4.05 -45.28 15.91
CA THR A 132 -4.14 -46.74 15.77
C THR A 132 -3.97 -47.48 17.10
N GLY A 133 -3.53 -46.79 18.14
CA GLY A 133 -3.37 -47.37 19.47
C GLY A 133 -2.69 -46.40 20.44
N TYR A 134 -2.34 -46.90 21.62
CA TYR A 134 -1.65 -46.12 22.65
C TYR A 134 -0.49 -46.93 23.23
N LYS A 135 0.68 -46.32 23.37
CA LYS A 135 1.79 -46.87 24.16
C LYS A 135 1.95 -46.11 25.47
N THR A 136 2.12 -46.85 26.56
CA THR A 136 2.50 -46.27 27.86
C THR A 136 3.96 -45.86 27.81
N VAL A 137 4.26 -44.60 28.12
CA VAL A 137 5.63 -44.09 28.29
C VAL A 137 5.77 -43.39 29.63
N TYR A 138 6.88 -43.60 30.31
CA TYR A 138 7.14 -43.03 31.63
C TYR A 138 7.78 -41.64 31.48
N ILE A 139 7.04 -40.59 31.87
CA ILE A 139 7.59 -39.23 31.93
C ILE A 139 8.10 -38.93 33.34
N LYS A 140 9.16 -38.11 33.45
CA LYS A 140 9.71 -37.69 34.74
C LYS A 140 8.96 -36.46 35.24
N LYS A 141 8.31 -36.55 36.41
CA LYS A 141 7.61 -35.45 37.09
C LYS A 141 8.28 -35.22 38.45
N GLY A 142 9.20 -34.26 38.50
CA GLY A 142 10.10 -34.07 39.64
C GLY A 142 11.05 -35.26 39.82
N LYS A 143 11.10 -35.84 41.03
CA LYS A 143 11.91 -37.05 41.31
C LYS A 143 11.24 -38.36 40.86
N LYS A 144 9.93 -38.39 40.58
CA LYS A 144 9.18 -39.62 40.24
C LYS A 144 9.02 -39.82 38.72
N LYS A 145 8.96 -41.08 38.28
CA LYS A 145 8.51 -41.46 36.92
C LYS A 145 6.99 -41.76 36.97
N VAL A 146 6.23 -41.29 36.00
CA VAL A 146 4.76 -41.46 35.92
C VAL A 146 4.39 -42.04 34.54
N PRO A 147 3.63 -43.15 34.46
CA PRO A 147 3.16 -43.68 33.18
C PRO A 147 2.13 -42.75 32.55
N VAL A 148 2.30 -42.45 31.26
CA VAL A 148 1.37 -41.66 30.45
C VAL A 148 1.13 -42.37 29.12
N LYS A 149 -0.14 -42.59 28.76
CA LYS A 149 -0.51 -43.11 27.43
C LYS A 149 -0.23 -42.04 26.38
N ARG A 150 0.62 -42.34 25.39
CA ARG A 150 0.77 -41.56 24.16
C ARG A 150 0.14 -42.31 23.00
N ALA A 151 -0.65 -41.59 22.19
CA ALA A 151 -1.20 -42.12 20.95
C ALA A 151 -0.08 -42.53 19.97
N ILE A 152 -0.30 -43.65 19.29
CA ILE A 152 0.41 -44.07 18.09
C ILE A 152 -0.46 -43.65 16.90
N TYR A 153 0.16 -43.05 15.90
CA TYR A 153 -0.54 -42.57 14.70
C TYR A 153 -0.09 -43.36 13.48
N ALA A 154 -1.02 -43.96 12.75
CA ALA A 154 -0.82 -44.19 11.33
C ALA A 154 -0.87 -42.84 10.61
N THR A 155 -0.04 -42.69 9.59
CA THR A 155 0.04 -41.48 8.76
C THR A 155 -0.25 -41.87 7.32
N SER A 156 -1.18 -41.16 6.69
CA SER A 156 -1.61 -41.37 5.31
C SER A 156 -1.41 -40.07 4.51
N PRO A 157 -1.46 -40.09 3.17
CA PRO A 157 -1.34 -38.87 2.35
C PRO A 157 -2.35 -37.77 2.74
N SER A 158 -2.13 -36.55 2.24
CA SER A 158 -3.11 -35.49 2.50
C SER A 158 -4.35 -35.69 1.63
N THR A 159 -5.53 -35.49 2.19
CA THR A 159 -6.82 -35.54 1.48
C THR A 159 -7.33 -34.13 1.14
N ALA A 160 -6.46 -33.11 1.28
CA ALA A 160 -6.76 -31.78 0.79
C ALA A 160 -6.71 -31.78 -0.75
N GLN A 161 -7.63 -31.06 -1.38
CA GLN A 161 -7.74 -30.93 -2.82
C GLN A 161 -8.48 -29.63 -3.16
N GLY A 162 -8.31 -29.16 -4.39
CA GLY A 162 -9.01 -28.01 -4.94
C GLY A 162 -8.19 -26.72 -5.00
N THR A 163 -8.66 -25.75 -5.78
CA THR A 163 -7.97 -24.50 -6.10
C THR A 163 -8.18 -23.42 -5.04
N GLU A 164 -7.19 -22.55 -4.86
CA GLU A 164 -7.30 -21.33 -4.05
C GLU A 164 -6.57 -20.17 -4.73
N THR A 165 -7.30 -19.16 -5.21
CA THR A 165 -6.69 -17.94 -5.77
C THR A 165 -6.65 -16.82 -4.73
N TYR A 166 -5.46 -16.29 -4.47
CA TYR A 166 -5.18 -15.32 -3.42
C TYR A 166 -4.95 -13.90 -3.94
N VAL A 167 -5.46 -12.92 -3.19
CA VAL A 167 -5.14 -11.49 -3.29
C VAL A 167 -4.38 -11.01 -2.05
N TRP A 168 -3.73 -9.84 -2.13
CA TRP A 168 -3.00 -9.28 -0.98
C TRP A 168 -3.93 -8.85 0.17
N ALA A 169 -3.46 -9.04 1.40
CA ALA A 169 -4.09 -8.52 2.62
C ALA A 169 -4.25 -6.99 2.55
N THR A 170 -5.34 -6.40 3.04
CA THR A 170 -5.48 -4.93 3.09
C THR A 170 -4.71 -4.31 4.26
N GLY A 171 -4.65 -5.01 5.40
CA GLY A 171 -4.18 -4.45 6.67
C GLY A 171 -2.67 -4.45 6.96
N LYS A 172 -1.80 -4.83 6.01
CA LYS A 172 -0.33 -5.00 6.22
C LYS A 172 0.51 -4.40 5.07
N ASN A 173 0.14 -3.22 4.59
CA ASN A 173 0.40 -2.79 3.20
C ASN A 173 1.43 -1.68 2.96
N ASN A 174 2.42 -1.48 3.83
CA ASN A 174 3.53 -0.57 3.53
C ASN A 174 4.19 -0.93 2.18
N ALA A 175 4.50 -2.22 1.94
CA ALA A 175 5.11 -2.67 0.67
C ALA A 175 4.29 -2.30 -0.58
N LYS A 176 2.97 -2.57 -0.60
CA LYS A 176 2.10 -2.21 -1.75
C LYS A 176 2.03 -0.71 -1.94
N THR A 177 2.04 0.06 -0.85
CA THR A 177 1.99 1.52 -0.88
C THR A 177 3.31 2.12 -1.39
N GLU A 178 4.47 1.60 -0.97
CA GLU A 178 5.77 2.02 -1.50
C GLU A 178 5.98 1.61 -2.96
N SER A 179 5.69 0.36 -3.35
CA SER A 179 5.85 -0.10 -4.74
C SER A 179 4.92 0.64 -5.70
N LEU A 180 3.70 0.97 -5.26
CA LEU A 180 2.81 1.86 -6.02
C LEU A 180 3.33 3.30 -6.08
N LYS A 181 3.97 3.83 -5.03
CA LYS A 181 4.62 5.16 -5.06
C LYS A 181 5.81 5.19 -6.02
N GLU A 182 6.71 4.21 -5.95
CA GLU A 182 7.85 4.08 -6.86
C GLU A 182 7.38 4.01 -8.33
N SER A 183 6.27 3.32 -8.57
CA SER A 183 5.73 3.14 -9.93
C SER A 183 4.78 4.27 -10.38
N SER A 184 4.13 5.00 -9.47
CA SER A 184 3.30 6.14 -9.83
C SER A 184 4.15 7.34 -10.27
N VAL A 185 5.35 7.51 -9.70
CA VAL A 185 6.37 8.40 -10.29
C VAL A 185 6.64 8.01 -11.75
N ILE A 186 6.87 6.72 -12.03
CA ILE A 186 7.15 6.17 -13.38
C ILE A 186 5.95 6.22 -14.35
N MET A 187 4.73 6.47 -13.85
CA MET A 187 3.50 6.59 -14.63
C MET A 187 3.05 8.05 -14.85
N LEU A 188 3.40 8.96 -13.94
CA LEU A 188 3.18 10.40 -14.09
C LEU A 188 4.31 11.07 -14.88
N ASP A 189 5.56 10.62 -14.69
CA ASP A 189 6.76 11.20 -15.32
C ASP A 189 7.11 10.49 -16.64
N ALA A 190 6.41 10.87 -17.71
CA ALA A 190 6.70 10.43 -19.08
C ALA A 190 7.14 11.57 -20.02
N ASN A 191 6.97 12.84 -19.62
CA ASN A 191 7.08 14.01 -20.52
C ASN A 191 7.30 15.37 -19.80
N SER A 192 7.70 15.40 -18.52
CA SER A 192 7.77 16.66 -17.74
C SER A 192 8.90 16.67 -16.73
N GLU A 193 9.86 17.59 -16.88
CA GLU A 193 11.07 17.68 -16.05
C GLU A 193 10.77 17.86 -14.53
N ASP A 194 9.59 18.38 -14.19
CA ASP A 194 9.13 18.61 -12.81
C ASP A 194 8.68 17.34 -12.05
N ALA A 195 8.34 16.24 -12.73
CA ALA A 195 7.74 15.06 -12.10
C ALA A 195 8.74 14.16 -11.33
N ASN A 196 10.02 14.56 -11.31
CA ASN A 196 11.03 14.12 -10.35
C ASN A 196 10.82 14.69 -8.92
N SER A 197 9.79 15.53 -8.71
CA SER A 197 9.29 15.89 -7.38
C SER A 197 8.76 14.63 -6.67
N VAL A 198 9.55 14.15 -5.68
CA VAL A 198 9.24 12.93 -4.94
C VAL A 198 7.88 13.04 -4.26
N LEU A 199 6.88 12.33 -4.78
CA LEU A 199 5.52 12.20 -4.24
C LEU A 199 5.55 12.01 -2.72
N ASP A 200 5.25 13.06 -1.96
CA ASP A 200 5.36 13.01 -0.50
C ASP A 200 4.13 12.31 0.09
N MET A 201 4.36 11.40 1.03
CA MET A 201 3.26 10.77 1.77
C MET A 201 2.59 11.75 2.75
N SER A 202 3.20 12.93 3.00
CA SER A 202 2.58 14.02 3.77
C SER A 202 1.59 14.87 2.95
N ASP A 203 1.67 14.82 1.62
CA ASP A 203 0.73 15.50 0.72
C ASP A 203 -0.63 14.76 0.65
N PRO A 204 -1.76 15.43 0.94
CA PRO A 204 -3.09 14.86 0.79
C PRO A 204 -3.42 14.36 -0.62
N GLU A 205 -2.95 15.01 -1.68
CA GLU A 205 -3.30 14.64 -3.06
C GLU A 205 -2.61 13.34 -3.48
N THR A 206 -1.30 13.25 -3.25
CA THR A 206 -0.50 12.02 -3.34
C THR A 206 -1.15 10.89 -2.54
N PHE A 207 -1.53 11.15 -1.30
CA PHE A 207 -2.19 10.14 -0.45
C PHE A 207 -3.54 9.67 -1.04
N ILE A 208 -4.38 10.59 -1.53
CA ILE A 208 -5.68 10.25 -2.15
C ILE A 208 -5.46 9.41 -3.42
N LEU A 209 -4.57 9.85 -4.33
CA LEU A 209 -4.25 9.13 -5.56
C LEU A 209 -3.73 7.72 -5.27
N LEU A 210 -2.78 7.59 -4.34
CA LEU A 210 -2.13 6.33 -4.02
C LEU A 210 -3.09 5.34 -3.34
N ASN A 211 -3.98 5.81 -2.46
CA ASN A 211 -5.06 4.98 -1.92
C ASN A 211 -6.07 4.57 -3.01
N THR A 212 -6.37 5.46 -3.95
CA THR A 212 -7.31 5.20 -5.06
C THR A 212 -6.77 4.11 -5.98
N LEU A 213 -5.51 4.22 -6.43
CA LEU A 213 -4.83 3.20 -7.23
C LEU A 213 -4.75 1.86 -6.49
N ARG A 214 -4.36 1.85 -5.22
CA ARG A 214 -4.28 0.62 -4.41
C ARG A 214 -5.63 -0.07 -4.27
N ASN A 215 -6.71 0.68 -4.10
CA ASN A 215 -8.06 0.14 -3.99
C ASN A 215 -8.54 -0.40 -5.35
N ALA A 216 -8.41 0.38 -6.43
CA ALA A 216 -8.78 -0.03 -7.78
C ALA A 216 -8.06 -1.33 -8.22
N TYR A 217 -6.76 -1.44 -7.95
CA TYR A 217 -6.01 -2.67 -8.23
C TYR A 217 -6.43 -3.85 -7.33
N PHE A 218 -6.84 -3.60 -6.08
CA PHE A 218 -7.35 -4.63 -5.19
C PHE A 218 -8.68 -5.20 -5.73
N ASP A 219 -9.62 -4.32 -6.10
CA ASP A 219 -10.92 -4.70 -6.65
C ASP A 219 -10.77 -5.45 -7.99
N GLN A 220 -9.85 -4.98 -8.86
CA GLN A 220 -9.46 -5.68 -10.09
C GLN A 220 -8.88 -7.07 -9.84
N SER A 221 -8.03 -7.23 -8.81
CA SER A 221 -7.43 -8.52 -8.46
C SER A 221 -8.45 -9.47 -7.84
N LEU A 222 -9.39 -8.95 -7.04
CA LEU A 222 -10.52 -9.71 -6.49
C LEU A 222 -11.47 -10.18 -7.61
N ARG A 223 -11.71 -9.32 -8.61
CA ARG A 223 -12.50 -9.68 -9.80
C ARG A 223 -11.84 -10.81 -10.58
N LEU A 224 -10.56 -10.67 -10.94
CA LEU A 224 -9.82 -11.70 -11.67
C LEU A 224 -9.72 -13.02 -10.88
N SER A 225 -9.42 -12.97 -9.57
CA SER A 225 -9.34 -14.19 -8.76
C SER A 225 -10.68 -14.94 -8.69
N THR A 226 -11.81 -14.23 -8.70
CA THR A 226 -13.13 -14.87 -8.82
C THR A 226 -13.32 -15.52 -10.20
N LEU A 227 -12.98 -14.82 -11.28
CA LEU A 227 -13.05 -15.36 -12.65
C LEU A 227 -12.18 -16.61 -12.85
N ILE A 228 -11.02 -16.71 -12.18
CA ILE A 228 -10.15 -17.88 -12.23
C ILE A 228 -10.79 -19.09 -11.54
N GLU A 229 -11.36 -18.89 -10.35
CA GLU A 229 -12.09 -19.92 -9.61
C GLU A 229 -13.39 -20.37 -10.31
N ASP A 230 -14.09 -19.46 -11.00
CA ASP A 230 -15.22 -19.79 -11.88
C ASP A 230 -14.78 -20.80 -12.96
N GLU A 231 -13.68 -20.52 -13.68
CA GLU A 231 -13.22 -21.37 -14.79
C GLU A 231 -12.71 -22.74 -14.32
N PHE A 232 -12.09 -22.81 -13.14
CA PHE A 232 -11.78 -24.11 -12.52
C PHE A 232 -13.04 -24.89 -12.14
N THR A 233 -14.07 -24.20 -11.62
CA THR A 233 -15.36 -24.83 -11.32
C THR A 233 -16.06 -25.33 -12.59
N ASN A 234 -15.96 -24.59 -13.69
CA ASN A 234 -16.53 -24.96 -15.00
C ASN A 234 -15.93 -26.26 -15.59
N VAL A 235 -14.70 -26.63 -15.23
CA VAL A 235 -14.08 -27.92 -15.62
C VAL A 235 -14.26 -29.02 -14.55
N GLY A 236 -15.07 -28.77 -13.52
CA GLY A 236 -15.38 -29.73 -12.47
C GLY A 236 -14.32 -29.83 -11.36
N ARG A 237 -13.34 -28.92 -11.30
CA ARG A 237 -12.40 -28.86 -10.17
C ARG A 237 -13.05 -28.17 -8.97
N ILE A 238 -12.67 -28.62 -7.78
CA ILE A 238 -13.19 -28.08 -6.51
C ILE A 238 -12.58 -26.70 -6.27
N SER A 239 -13.33 -25.64 -6.51
CA SER A 239 -12.93 -24.33 -6.00
C SER A 239 -13.05 -24.26 -4.48
N ARG A 240 -12.07 -23.61 -3.84
CA ARG A 240 -12.13 -23.23 -2.42
C ARG A 240 -12.26 -21.71 -2.26
N GLY A 241 -12.54 -21.00 -3.36
CA GLY A 241 -12.86 -19.58 -3.45
C GLY A 241 -11.64 -18.65 -3.49
N ALA A 242 -11.88 -17.43 -3.97
CA ALA A 242 -10.94 -16.32 -3.90
C ALA A 242 -10.69 -15.90 -2.44
N ARG A 243 -9.42 -15.71 -2.04
CA ARG A 243 -9.01 -15.56 -0.63
C ARG A 243 -8.08 -14.39 -0.37
N GLN A 244 -8.22 -13.79 0.81
CA GLN A 244 -7.29 -12.78 1.32
C GLN A 244 -6.44 -13.39 2.46
N ARG A 245 -5.10 -13.40 2.31
CA ARG A 245 -4.19 -14.04 3.31
C ARG A 245 -3.76 -13.05 4.40
N ASP A 246 -4.70 -12.58 5.20
CA ASP A 246 -4.47 -11.52 6.21
C ASP A 246 -3.48 -11.89 7.30
N GLU A 247 -3.38 -13.17 7.69
CA GLU A 247 -2.44 -13.61 8.73
C GLU A 247 -0.97 -13.39 8.32
N LYS A 248 -0.64 -13.73 7.07
CA LYS A 248 0.72 -13.68 6.51
C LYS A 248 0.66 -13.22 5.05
N GLY A 249 0.84 -11.91 4.85
CA GLY A 249 0.79 -11.27 3.53
C GLY A 249 1.75 -11.93 2.52
N ILE A 250 1.26 -12.11 1.30
CA ILE A 250 2.02 -12.72 0.20
C ILE A 250 2.92 -11.65 -0.40
N TRP A 251 4.22 -11.73 -0.11
CA TRP A 251 5.17 -10.64 -0.37
C TRP A 251 5.18 -10.19 -1.84
N VAL A 252 5.14 -11.12 -2.80
CA VAL A 252 5.21 -10.76 -4.24
C VAL A 252 3.96 -10.00 -4.71
N LEU A 253 2.77 -10.35 -4.21
CA LEU A 253 1.53 -9.59 -4.49
C LEU A 253 1.52 -8.21 -3.82
N GLN A 254 2.29 -8.05 -2.74
CA GLN A 254 2.47 -6.77 -2.07
C GLN A 254 3.58 -5.90 -2.70
N ALA A 255 4.60 -6.47 -3.34
CA ALA A 255 5.70 -5.70 -3.95
C ALA A 255 5.47 -5.36 -5.44
N THR A 256 4.40 -5.90 -6.03
CA THR A 256 3.96 -5.64 -7.41
C THR A 256 3.10 -4.38 -7.47
N ALA A 257 3.37 -3.48 -8.41
CA ALA A 257 2.71 -2.19 -8.55
C ALA A 257 1.54 -2.18 -9.55
N MET A 258 0.84 -3.31 -9.64
CA MET A 258 -0.28 -3.57 -10.56
C MET A 258 -1.33 -4.48 -9.89
N PRO A 259 -2.49 -4.74 -10.53
CA PRO A 259 -3.35 -5.87 -10.19
C PRO A 259 -2.54 -7.16 -10.15
N SER A 260 -2.70 -7.96 -9.10
CA SER A 260 -1.87 -9.13 -8.86
C SER A 260 -2.58 -10.23 -8.07
N VAL A 261 -2.54 -11.45 -8.61
CA VAL A 261 -3.13 -12.66 -8.03
C VAL A 261 -2.07 -13.77 -7.88
N LEU A 262 -2.27 -14.67 -6.90
CA LEU A 262 -1.52 -15.92 -6.78
C LEU A 262 -2.50 -17.09 -6.88
N VAL A 263 -2.33 -17.96 -7.88
CA VAL A 263 -3.21 -19.11 -8.15
C VAL A 263 -2.58 -20.37 -7.59
N GLU A 264 -3.19 -20.97 -6.56
CA GLU A 264 -2.84 -22.32 -6.11
C GLU A 264 -3.63 -23.33 -6.98
N LEU A 265 -2.95 -24.09 -7.85
CA LEU A 265 -3.61 -24.97 -8.85
C LEU A 265 -4.31 -26.21 -8.27
N GLY A 266 -3.95 -26.59 -7.04
CA GLY A 266 -4.36 -27.82 -6.37
C GLY A 266 -3.39 -28.14 -5.23
N PHE A 267 -3.57 -29.29 -4.58
CA PHE A 267 -2.74 -29.73 -3.45
C PHE A 267 -1.73 -30.82 -3.85
N ILE A 268 -0.48 -30.46 -4.12
CA ILE A 268 0.59 -31.41 -4.50
C ILE A 268 0.90 -32.47 -3.40
N SER A 269 0.39 -32.27 -2.19
CA SER A 269 0.44 -33.22 -1.06
C SER A 269 -0.60 -34.35 -1.12
N ASN A 270 -1.50 -34.32 -2.09
CA ASN A 270 -2.51 -35.34 -2.36
C ASN A 270 -2.14 -36.07 -3.66
N PRO A 271 -2.04 -37.42 -3.66
CA PRO A 271 -1.62 -38.18 -4.85
C PRO A 271 -2.48 -37.93 -6.09
N GLU A 272 -3.81 -37.85 -5.95
CA GLU A 272 -4.73 -37.68 -7.10
C GLU A 272 -4.57 -36.29 -7.73
N GLU A 273 -4.35 -35.27 -6.91
CA GLU A 273 -4.02 -33.92 -7.34
C GLU A 273 -2.61 -33.85 -7.94
N GLU A 274 -1.63 -34.58 -7.38
CA GLU A 274 -0.27 -34.66 -7.92
C GLU A 274 -0.24 -35.32 -9.31
N ASP A 275 -0.93 -36.44 -9.49
CA ASP A 275 -1.06 -37.12 -10.79
C ASP A 275 -1.75 -36.21 -11.82
N TYR A 276 -2.83 -35.50 -11.44
CA TYR A 276 -3.46 -34.49 -12.28
C TYR A 276 -2.49 -33.35 -12.65
N LEU A 277 -1.79 -32.76 -11.67
CA LEU A 277 -0.91 -31.60 -11.84
C LEU A 277 0.36 -31.90 -12.64
N ASN A 278 0.81 -33.15 -12.67
CA ASN A 278 1.93 -33.58 -13.50
C ASN A 278 1.48 -34.11 -14.88
N SER A 279 0.19 -34.38 -15.08
CA SER A 279 -0.33 -34.81 -16.39
C SER A 279 -0.37 -33.66 -17.40
N ASP A 280 0.00 -33.93 -18.66
CA ASP A 280 -0.08 -32.94 -19.74
C ASP A 280 -1.49 -32.34 -19.88
N LYS A 281 -2.52 -33.19 -19.75
CA LYS A 281 -3.93 -32.78 -19.76
C LYS A 281 -4.23 -31.80 -18.62
N GLY A 282 -3.94 -32.15 -17.37
CA GLY A 282 -4.28 -31.32 -16.21
C GLY A 282 -3.54 -29.98 -16.20
N GLN A 283 -2.28 -29.98 -16.66
CA GLN A 283 -1.53 -28.75 -16.87
C GLN A 283 -2.13 -27.85 -17.97
N GLN A 284 -2.53 -28.45 -19.10
CA GLN A 284 -3.16 -27.72 -20.21
C GLN A 284 -4.56 -27.21 -19.83
N GLU A 285 -5.33 -28.00 -19.08
CA GLU A 285 -6.65 -27.66 -18.56
C GLU A 285 -6.57 -26.50 -17.58
N ALA A 286 -5.60 -26.52 -16.65
CA ALA A 286 -5.32 -25.41 -15.74
C ALA A 286 -4.88 -24.13 -16.47
N ALA A 287 -3.96 -24.24 -17.44
CA ALA A 287 -3.54 -23.12 -18.28
C ALA A 287 -4.72 -22.53 -19.09
N ASN A 288 -5.59 -23.39 -19.64
CA ASN A 288 -6.81 -22.99 -20.35
C ASN A 288 -7.79 -22.24 -19.42
N CYS A 289 -7.96 -22.68 -18.16
CA CYS A 289 -8.85 -22.01 -17.20
C CYS A 289 -8.36 -20.60 -16.87
N ILE A 290 -7.08 -20.45 -16.54
CA ILE A 290 -6.48 -19.14 -16.25
C ILE A 290 -6.55 -18.24 -17.51
N PHE A 291 -6.29 -18.78 -18.71
CA PHE A 291 -6.43 -18.05 -19.97
C PHE A 291 -7.86 -17.53 -20.22
N LYS A 292 -8.89 -18.37 -20.04
CA LYS A 292 -10.30 -17.96 -20.18
C LYS A 292 -10.65 -16.84 -19.20
N ALA A 293 -10.20 -16.94 -17.95
CA ALA A 293 -10.42 -15.92 -16.93
C ALA A 293 -9.74 -14.59 -17.29
N ILE A 294 -8.50 -14.62 -17.77
CA ILE A 294 -7.78 -13.44 -18.30
C ILE A 294 -8.55 -12.82 -19.47
N LYS A 295 -9.06 -13.63 -20.40
CA LYS A 295 -9.83 -13.14 -21.54
C LYS A 295 -11.13 -12.47 -21.10
N ARG A 296 -11.94 -13.13 -20.25
CA ARG A 296 -13.16 -12.55 -19.62
C ARG A 296 -12.83 -11.22 -18.92
N TYR A 297 -11.74 -11.17 -18.15
CA TYR A 297 -11.28 -9.98 -17.46
C TYR A 297 -10.90 -8.83 -18.41
N LYS A 298 -10.15 -9.11 -19.49
CA LYS A 298 -9.81 -8.12 -20.52
C LYS A 298 -11.05 -7.57 -21.23
N ASP A 299 -11.98 -8.46 -21.58
CA ASP A 299 -13.23 -8.09 -22.25
C ASP A 299 -14.13 -7.23 -21.34
N GLU A 300 -14.16 -7.50 -20.03
CA GLU A 300 -14.83 -6.66 -19.03
C GLU A 300 -14.18 -5.27 -18.90
N LEU A 301 -12.84 -5.19 -18.75
CA LEU A 301 -12.12 -3.92 -18.73
C LEU A 301 -12.35 -3.08 -20.00
N GLY A 302 -12.44 -3.73 -21.16
CA GLY A 302 -12.71 -3.09 -22.44
C GLY A 302 -14.05 -2.34 -22.46
N ARG A 303 -15.12 -2.95 -21.91
CA ARG A 303 -16.46 -2.33 -21.82
C ARG A 303 -16.46 -1.08 -20.96
N TYR A 304 -15.76 -1.08 -19.81
CA TYR A 304 -15.64 0.12 -18.96
C TYR A 304 -14.74 1.22 -19.56
N SER A 305 -13.91 0.88 -20.55
CA SER A 305 -12.99 1.82 -21.22
C SER A 305 -13.60 2.47 -22.47
N ALA A 306 -14.69 1.91 -23.00
CA ALA A 306 -15.41 2.43 -24.15
C ALA A 306 -16.40 3.55 -23.72
N PRO A 307 -16.38 4.73 -24.38
CA PRO A 307 -17.46 5.69 -24.25
C PRO A 307 -18.64 5.21 -25.10
N GLU A 308 -19.48 4.33 -24.55
CA GLU A 308 -20.78 4.00 -25.17
C GLU A 308 -21.73 5.21 -25.09
N ASP A 309 -22.41 5.50 -26.21
CA ASP A 309 -23.40 6.58 -26.30
C ASP A 309 -24.58 6.32 -25.37
N ARG A 310 -24.58 6.98 -24.21
CA ARG A 310 -25.68 6.91 -23.22
C ARG A 310 -26.88 7.75 -23.67
N GLN A 311 -27.53 7.37 -24.77
CA GLN A 311 -28.64 8.12 -25.34
C GLN A 311 -29.92 7.29 -25.60
N SER A 312 -30.18 6.25 -24.79
CA SER A 312 -31.51 5.60 -24.72
C SER A 312 -31.77 4.82 -23.42
N ALA A 313 -31.64 5.48 -22.25
CA ALA A 313 -32.03 4.90 -20.96
C ALA A 313 -32.52 5.97 -19.96
N ALA A 314 -33.72 6.51 -20.21
CA ALA A 314 -34.42 7.29 -19.19
C ALA A 314 -34.83 6.38 -18.01
N PRO A 315 -34.81 6.86 -16.76
CA PRO A 315 -35.23 6.04 -15.63
C PRO A 315 -36.73 5.79 -15.69
N ALA A 316 -37.11 4.52 -15.89
CA ALA A 316 -38.49 4.08 -15.70
C ALA A 316 -38.93 4.34 -14.24
N SER A 317 -40.19 4.71 -14.06
CA SER A 317 -40.73 5.15 -12.78
C SER A 317 -40.76 4.05 -11.72
N SER A 318 -40.77 4.48 -10.46
CA SER A 318 -40.81 3.62 -9.27
C SER A 318 -42.03 2.70 -9.22
N GLU A 319 -41.79 1.41 -8.98
CA GLU A 319 -42.73 0.54 -8.26
C GLU A 319 -42.05 -0.08 -7.04
N GLN A 320 -42.84 -0.44 -6.02
CA GLN A 320 -42.36 -0.90 -4.72
C GLN A 320 -42.46 -2.42 -4.58
N SER A 321 -41.32 -3.12 -4.49
CA SER A 321 -41.29 -4.54 -4.07
C SER A 321 -40.31 -4.77 -2.91
N THR A 322 -40.88 -4.72 -1.70
CA THR A 322 -40.44 -5.35 -0.42
C THR A 322 -39.03 -5.98 -0.34
N PRO A 323 -38.17 -5.58 0.63
CA PRO A 323 -36.94 -6.31 0.90
C PRO A 323 -37.22 -7.68 1.54
N VAL A 324 -36.77 -8.76 0.88
CA VAL A 324 -36.84 -10.12 1.44
C VAL A 324 -35.87 -10.26 2.61
N SER A 325 -36.39 -10.56 3.80
CA SER A 325 -35.57 -10.64 5.02
C SER A 325 -34.79 -11.96 5.12
N TYR A 326 -33.47 -11.89 5.29
CA TYR A 326 -32.64 -13.07 5.58
C TYR A 326 -32.93 -13.59 7.00
N ARG A 327 -33.37 -14.85 7.11
CA ARG A 327 -34.00 -15.39 8.32
C ARG A 327 -33.01 -16.11 9.24
N SER A 328 -32.31 -15.35 10.09
CA SER A 328 -31.48 -15.95 11.15
C SER A 328 -32.32 -16.79 12.13
N PRO A 329 -31.85 -17.99 12.55
CA PRO A 329 -32.56 -18.81 13.53
C PRO A 329 -32.72 -18.15 14.91
N LYS A 330 -33.79 -18.53 15.61
CA LYS A 330 -34.20 -17.95 16.90
C LYS A 330 -33.19 -18.20 18.02
N SER A 331 -32.92 -17.17 18.82
CA SER A 331 -32.87 -17.32 20.29
C SER A 331 -34.09 -16.60 20.89
N ARG A 332 -34.40 -16.90 22.15
CA ARG A 332 -35.69 -16.58 22.81
C ARG A 332 -35.55 -15.52 23.91
N ASN A 333 -36.65 -14.78 24.12
CA ASN A 333 -37.03 -14.10 25.37
C ASN A 333 -36.13 -12.91 25.82
N ASN A 334 -36.62 -11.86 26.49
CA ASN A 334 -38.01 -11.37 26.68
C ASN A 334 -37.97 -9.86 27.01
N ASP A 335 -39.14 -9.19 26.91
CA ASP A 335 -39.53 -7.95 27.63
C ASP A 335 -38.70 -6.64 27.46
N SER A 336 -39.24 -5.45 27.74
CA SER A 336 -40.60 -4.91 27.48
C SER A 336 -40.59 -3.38 27.65
N ARG A 337 -41.38 -2.62 26.84
CA ARG A 337 -41.87 -1.24 27.11
C ARG A 337 -40.78 -0.15 27.32
N ASN A 338 -41.03 1.16 27.37
CA ASN A 338 -41.97 2.06 26.66
C ASN A 338 -41.22 3.40 26.39
N ALA A 339 -41.52 4.18 25.35
CA ALA A 339 -42.32 5.44 25.37
C ALA A 339 -41.93 6.47 26.47
N VAL A 340 -41.96 7.81 26.31
CA VAL A 340 -42.81 8.71 25.47
C VAL A 340 -42.00 9.95 24.95
N ALA A 341 -42.64 10.80 24.14
CA ALA A 341 -42.25 12.15 23.65
C ALA A 341 -41.95 13.20 24.77
N ALA A 342 -41.75 14.52 24.58
CA ALA A 342 -42.03 15.47 23.48
C ALA A 342 -41.07 16.70 23.57
N ALA A 343 -40.62 17.40 22.50
CA ALA A 343 -41.29 18.33 21.57
C ALA A 343 -41.33 19.83 22.00
N LYS A 344 -41.47 20.74 21.01
CA LYS A 344 -41.56 22.23 21.07
C LYS A 344 -40.22 22.96 21.32
N THR A 345 -39.58 23.67 20.38
CA THR A 345 -39.90 24.88 19.56
C THR A 345 -39.83 26.23 20.31
N LYS A 346 -38.91 27.12 19.86
CA LYS A 346 -39.21 28.52 19.48
C LYS A 346 -38.01 29.26 18.85
N THR A 347 -38.24 29.88 17.70
CA THR A 347 -37.54 31.06 17.12
C THR A 347 -38.01 32.35 17.86
N PRO A 348 -37.43 33.57 17.68
CA PRO A 348 -36.84 34.14 16.45
C PRO A 348 -35.51 34.93 16.61
N ALA A 349 -35.11 35.61 15.53
CA ALA A 349 -34.03 36.62 15.40
C ALA A 349 -34.63 38.06 15.57
N PRO A 350 -34.07 39.22 15.10
CA PRO A 350 -32.82 39.51 14.35
C PRO A 350 -32.06 40.79 14.83
N ALA A 351 -31.30 41.46 13.92
CA ALA A 351 -30.78 42.85 13.98
C ALA A 351 -29.55 43.14 14.91
N ALA A 352 -28.67 44.13 14.65
CA ALA A 352 -28.40 44.97 13.46
C ALA A 352 -27.01 45.67 13.49
N VAL A 353 -26.54 46.10 12.30
CA VAL A 353 -25.84 47.36 11.90
C VAL A 353 -25.21 48.24 13.02
N SER A 354 -23.94 48.66 13.00
CA SER A 354 -23.30 49.74 12.19
C SER A 354 -21.76 49.69 12.36
N SER A 355 -20.82 49.98 11.44
CA SER A 355 -20.53 51.06 10.46
C SER A 355 -19.82 52.32 10.99
N SER A 356 -18.49 52.40 10.84
CA SER A 356 -17.68 53.61 10.47
C SER A 356 -16.16 53.31 10.60
N SER A 357 -15.17 53.76 9.81
CA SER A 357 -14.99 54.66 8.64
C SER A 357 -14.23 55.98 8.92
N LYS A 358 -12.93 56.01 8.57
CA LYS A 358 -12.00 57.15 8.26
C LYS A 358 -10.56 56.58 8.23
N THR A 359 -9.65 56.68 7.24
CA THR A 359 -9.20 57.78 6.33
C THR A 359 -8.87 59.06 7.10
N LYS A 360 -7.71 59.74 6.98
CA LYS A 360 -6.70 59.95 5.90
C LYS A 360 -5.32 60.16 6.61
N THR A 361 -4.10 60.26 6.04
CA THR A 361 -3.54 60.44 4.68
C THR A 361 -2.19 59.65 4.58
N ALA A 362 -1.37 59.81 3.53
CA ALA A 362 -0.04 59.20 3.38
C ALA A 362 1.13 60.23 3.45
N THR A 363 2.34 59.75 3.79
CA THR A 363 3.62 60.46 3.59
C THR A 363 4.66 59.48 3.01
N ARG A 364 5.51 59.94 2.09
CA ARG A 364 6.47 59.14 1.31
C ARG A 364 7.89 59.65 1.53
N GLN A 365 8.84 58.82 1.98
CA GLN A 365 10.27 59.10 1.80
C GLN A 365 11.21 57.89 1.97
N VAL A 366 12.29 57.94 1.17
CA VAL A 366 13.57 57.19 1.15
C VAL A 366 13.60 55.66 1.29
N ALA A 367 14.51 55.05 0.52
CA ALA A 367 14.86 53.63 0.59
C ALA A 367 16.09 53.40 1.48
N ALA A 368 16.16 52.23 2.13
CA ALA A 368 17.35 51.71 2.78
C ALA A 368 17.46 50.20 2.48
N ALA A 369 18.63 49.73 2.09
CA ALA A 369 18.83 48.33 1.71
C ALA A 369 18.74 47.41 2.93
N ARG A 370 17.87 46.38 2.86
CA ARG A 370 17.81 45.31 3.86
C ARG A 370 18.75 44.17 3.45
N LYS A 371 19.68 43.81 4.33
CA LYS A 371 20.34 42.50 4.29
C LYS A 371 19.29 41.41 4.55
N GLU A 372 19.43 40.27 3.91
CA GLU A 372 18.68 39.06 4.25
C GLU A 372 19.10 38.54 5.65
N PRO A 373 18.20 37.88 6.40
CA PRO A 373 18.57 37.19 7.63
C PRO A 373 19.37 35.92 7.30
N GLU A 374 20.56 35.76 7.89
CA GLU A 374 21.36 34.55 7.71
C GLU A 374 20.62 33.31 8.24
N ALA A 375 20.42 32.32 7.36
CA ALA A 375 19.81 31.05 7.73
C ALA A 375 20.73 30.23 8.65
N PRO A 376 20.17 29.46 9.62
CA PRO A 376 20.98 28.65 10.52
C PRO A 376 21.78 27.60 9.74
N ALA A 377 23.07 27.49 10.02
CA ALA A 377 24.00 26.64 9.29
C ALA A 377 23.76 25.14 9.56
N TYR A 378 22.82 24.54 8.83
CA TYR A 378 22.63 23.10 8.78
C TYR A 378 23.92 22.40 8.31
N LYS A 379 24.29 21.31 8.99
CA LYS A 379 25.43 20.45 8.64
C LYS A 379 24.92 19.04 8.43
N TYR A 380 25.02 18.56 7.20
CA TYR A 380 24.63 17.21 6.79
C TYR A 380 25.87 16.38 6.47
N ASP A 381 25.90 15.13 6.93
CA ASP A 381 27.04 14.23 6.73
C ASP A 381 26.62 13.00 5.89
N ILE A 382 27.57 12.34 5.20
CA ILE A 382 27.31 11.08 4.50
C ILE A 382 28.14 9.95 5.12
N GLN A 383 27.49 8.88 5.58
CA GLN A 383 28.20 7.63 5.87
C GLN A 383 28.52 6.93 4.55
N LEU A 384 29.79 6.79 4.18
CA LEU A 384 30.22 6.09 2.96
C LEU A 384 30.13 4.57 3.13
N LEU A 385 30.75 4.05 4.19
CA LEU A 385 30.91 2.62 4.46
C LEU A 385 31.24 2.35 5.94
N VAL A 386 31.08 1.09 6.33
CA VAL A 386 31.62 0.52 7.57
C VAL A 386 32.42 -0.73 7.18
N SER A 387 33.69 -0.81 7.59
CA SER A 387 34.59 -1.92 7.25
C SER A 387 35.48 -2.30 8.43
N ASP A 388 35.82 -3.58 8.51
CA ASP A 388 36.91 -4.15 9.29
C ASP A 388 38.30 -3.71 8.80
N LYS A 389 38.50 -3.61 7.49
CA LYS A 389 39.74 -3.11 6.89
C LYS A 389 39.94 -1.62 7.19
N LYS A 390 41.09 -1.30 7.78
CA LYS A 390 41.50 0.06 8.17
C LYS A 390 42.10 0.82 6.98
N TYR A 391 41.29 1.64 6.31
CA TYR A 391 41.75 2.63 5.33
C TYR A 391 42.32 3.90 6.01
N THR A 392 43.32 4.51 5.38
CA THR A 392 43.78 5.90 5.63
C THR A 392 42.74 6.91 5.12
N ARG A 393 42.94 8.22 5.36
CA ARG A 393 42.06 9.26 4.79
C ARG A 393 42.28 9.41 3.28
N ASP A 394 43.51 9.17 2.87
CA ASP A 394 44.11 9.45 1.56
C ASP A 394 44.25 8.14 0.74
N ALA A 395 43.51 7.11 1.13
CA ALA A 395 43.46 5.84 0.42
C ALA A 395 42.73 6.00 -0.92
N ALA A 396 43.27 5.40 -1.99
CA ALA A 396 42.83 5.59 -3.38
C ALA A 396 41.30 5.49 -3.64
N ILE A 397 40.57 4.73 -2.84
CA ILE A 397 39.09 4.65 -2.89
C ILE A 397 38.40 6.00 -2.61
N PHE A 398 39.06 6.90 -1.89
CA PHE A 398 38.54 8.21 -1.47
C PHE A 398 39.04 9.36 -2.36
N ASN A 399 40.09 9.18 -3.16
CA ASN A 399 40.74 10.26 -3.94
C ASN A 399 39.82 10.93 -4.97
N LYS A 400 38.67 10.33 -5.30
CA LYS A 400 37.64 10.90 -6.18
C LYS A 400 36.53 11.68 -5.44
N LEU A 401 36.57 11.71 -4.11
CA LEU A 401 35.67 12.47 -3.25
C LEU A 401 36.34 13.79 -2.85
N ARG A 402 35.68 14.94 -3.07
CA ARG A 402 36.18 16.25 -2.66
C ARG A 402 35.73 16.59 -1.25
N GLY A 403 36.62 17.10 -0.40
CA GLY A 403 36.32 17.51 0.97
C GLY A 403 36.62 16.46 2.05
N THR A 404 36.48 16.86 3.31
CA THR A 404 37.01 16.12 4.48
C THR A 404 36.32 14.78 4.72
N ILE A 405 37.13 13.74 4.98
CA ILE A 405 36.65 12.42 5.41
C ILE A 405 37.08 12.15 6.85
N ARG A 406 36.09 11.89 7.71
CA ARG A 406 36.25 11.52 9.12
C ARG A 406 36.13 10.00 9.27
N LYS A 407 36.81 9.44 10.27
CA LYS A 407 36.81 8.01 10.58
C LYS A 407 36.52 7.80 12.06
N GLU A 408 35.50 7.01 12.35
CA GLU A 408 35.09 6.63 13.70
C GLU A 408 35.41 5.15 13.91
N GLN A 409 35.94 4.80 15.08
CA GLN A 409 36.16 3.40 15.48
C GLN A 409 34.98 2.92 16.32
N MET A 410 34.30 1.88 15.85
CA MET A 410 33.20 1.24 16.54
C MET A 410 33.72 0.08 17.40
N VAL A 411 33.63 0.23 18.71
CA VAL A 411 33.89 -0.84 19.68
C VAL A 411 32.56 -1.48 20.05
N THR A 412 32.44 -2.80 19.83
CA THR A 412 31.27 -3.59 20.24
C THR A 412 31.69 -4.49 21.39
N ASN A 413 31.03 -4.39 22.55
CA ASN A 413 31.28 -5.31 23.66
C ASN A 413 30.91 -6.75 23.29
N SER A 414 31.58 -7.71 23.94
CA SER A 414 31.41 -9.16 23.75
C SER A 414 32.00 -9.80 22.48
N LYS A 415 32.75 -9.06 21.64
CA LYS A 415 33.82 -9.61 20.74
C LYS A 415 34.67 -8.49 20.14
N LYS A 416 36.01 -8.58 20.26
CA LYS A 416 36.96 -7.59 19.69
C LYS A 416 36.97 -7.64 18.15
N ILE A 417 36.03 -6.92 17.52
CA ILE A 417 36.02 -6.68 16.07
C ILE A 417 36.13 -5.16 15.87
N ASN A 418 37.33 -4.69 15.53
CA ASN A 418 37.57 -3.28 15.21
C ASN A 418 36.91 -2.95 13.86
N LYS A 419 35.73 -2.32 13.89
CA LYS A 419 35.10 -1.77 12.68
C LYS A 419 35.31 -0.26 12.61
N TYR A 420 35.59 0.22 11.41
CA TYR A 420 35.81 1.62 11.09
C TYR A 420 34.65 2.13 10.23
N LYS A 421 33.94 3.15 10.73
CA LYS A 421 32.93 3.90 9.98
C LYS A 421 33.61 5.10 9.31
N TYR A 422 33.33 5.30 8.03
CA TYR A 422 33.85 6.42 7.26
C TYR A 422 32.72 7.38 6.92
N ILE A 423 32.92 8.66 7.26
CA ILE A 423 31.97 9.75 7.07
C ILE A 423 32.60 10.80 6.15
N TRP A 424 31.87 11.26 5.15
CA TRP A 424 32.32 12.28 4.21
C TRP A 424 31.46 13.53 4.30
N GLY A 425 32.15 14.67 4.32
CA GLY A 425 31.56 16.00 4.30
C GLY A 425 30.87 16.42 5.59
N SER A 426 30.52 17.71 5.62
CA SER A 426 29.54 18.35 6.50
C SER A 426 28.91 19.49 5.69
N PHE A 427 28.08 19.09 4.73
CA PHE A 427 27.49 19.93 3.69
C PHE A 427 26.49 20.93 4.27
N ARG A 428 26.38 22.10 3.65
CA ARG A 428 25.64 23.28 4.16
C ARG A 428 24.16 23.29 3.77
N SER A 429 23.76 22.48 2.77
CA SER A 429 22.37 22.40 2.32
C SER A 429 21.94 20.96 2.00
N GLN A 430 20.62 20.73 2.05
CA GLN A 430 20.02 19.43 1.68
C GLN A 430 20.27 19.08 0.20
N ALA A 431 20.35 20.08 -0.69
CA ALA A 431 20.66 19.88 -2.11
C ALA A 431 22.10 19.42 -2.33
N GLU A 432 23.06 20.05 -1.64
CA GLU A 432 24.49 19.73 -1.71
C GLU A 432 24.78 18.30 -1.24
N VAL A 433 24.25 17.89 -0.07
CA VAL A 433 24.41 16.51 0.42
C VAL A 433 23.71 15.48 -0.47
N ASN A 434 22.56 15.82 -1.06
CA ASN A 434 21.87 14.90 -1.97
C ASN A 434 22.65 14.71 -3.27
N ALA A 435 23.30 15.76 -3.79
CA ALA A 435 24.20 15.65 -4.94
C ALA A 435 25.45 14.82 -4.61
N ALA A 436 26.11 15.08 -3.48
CA ALA A 436 27.24 14.31 -3.00
C ALA A 436 26.89 12.82 -2.79
N LEU A 437 25.71 12.52 -2.22
CA LEU A 437 25.26 11.13 -2.02
C LEU A 437 25.11 10.36 -3.33
N ARG A 438 24.65 11.01 -4.41
CA ARG A 438 24.61 10.41 -5.75
C ARG A 438 26.03 10.13 -6.26
N GLN A 439 26.94 11.09 -6.14
CA GLN A 439 28.34 10.95 -6.53
C GLN A 439 29.04 9.80 -5.79
N ALA A 440 28.85 9.67 -4.48
CA ALA A 440 29.41 8.56 -3.69
C ALA A 440 28.91 7.20 -4.17
N LYS A 441 27.61 7.07 -4.46
CA LYS A 441 27.02 5.82 -4.98
C LYS A 441 27.55 5.45 -6.36
N GLN A 442 27.71 6.43 -7.25
CA GLN A 442 28.34 6.26 -8.57
C GLN A 442 29.82 5.83 -8.46
N LEU A 443 30.56 6.39 -7.51
CA LEU A 443 31.97 6.04 -7.22
C LEU A 443 32.13 4.69 -6.48
N GLY A 444 31.08 3.87 -6.40
CA GLY A 444 31.14 2.51 -5.87
C GLY A 444 30.67 2.36 -4.42
N PHE A 445 30.43 3.45 -3.68
CA PHE A 445 29.88 3.40 -2.32
C PHE A 445 28.36 3.15 -2.36
N ARG A 446 27.94 2.02 -2.93
CA ARG A 446 26.52 1.63 -3.13
C ARG A 446 25.70 1.60 -1.84
N LYS A 447 26.36 1.42 -0.68
CA LYS A 447 25.78 1.44 0.67
C LYS A 447 25.91 2.80 1.39
N ALA A 448 26.22 3.88 0.66
CA ALA A 448 26.27 5.22 1.24
C ALA A 448 24.87 5.69 1.66
N VAL A 449 24.78 6.31 2.85
CA VAL A 449 23.54 6.78 3.48
C VAL A 449 23.75 8.17 4.08
N LEU A 450 22.76 9.04 3.91
CA LEU A 450 22.74 10.38 4.53
C LEU A 450 22.55 10.25 6.05
N MET A 451 23.40 10.94 6.81
CA MET A 451 23.30 11.06 8.26
C MET A 451 22.58 12.37 8.60
N GLY A 452 21.33 12.27 9.06
CA GLY A 452 20.60 13.41 9.63
C GLY A 452 21.22 13.89 10.95
N GLN A 453 20.91 15.13 11.36
CA GLN A 453 21.54 15.88 12.47
C GLN A 453 21.98 15.02 13.67
N GLY A 454 23.29 14.74 13.73
CA GLY A 454 23.94 14.09 14.87
C GLY A 454 24.62 15.12 15.76
N ASN A 455 24.09 15.35 16.96
CA ASN A 455 24.71 16.24 17.95
C ASN A 455 25.88 15.51 18.64
N THR A 456 27.02 15.38 17.94
CA THR A 456 28.21 14.67 18.44
C THR A 456 29.00 15.51 19.44
N LYS A 457 28.92 15.17 20.73
CA LYS A 457 29.90 15.60 21.75
C LYS A 457 31.31 15.29 21.26
N GLY A 458 32.20 16.28 21.17
CA GLY A 458 33.51 16.02 20.57
C GLY A 458 34.59 17.11 20.59
N GLN A 459 34.43 18.24 21.27
CA GLN A 459 35.57 19.15 21.50
C GLN A 459 35.42 19.97 22.79
N LEU A 460 36.38 19.78 23.70
CA LEU A 460 36.66 20.60 24.86
C LEU A 460 37.98 21.32 24.58
N ALA A 461 37.99 22.67 24.63
CA ALA A 461 39.12 23.50 25.08
C ALA A 461 38.79 25.00 24.88
N ALA A 462 39.29 25.83 25.80
CA ALA A 462 39.57 27.27 25.65
C ALA A 462 38.46 28.19 25.07
N ALA A 463 37.59 28.69 25.96
CA ALA A 463 37.50 30.13 26.27
C ALA A 463 36.56 30.34 27.48
N GLU A 464 36.95 31.21 28.42
CA GLU A 464 36.15 31.51 29.62
C GLU A 464 35.32 32.79 29.45
N SER A 465 34.07 32.77 29.93
CA SER A 465 33.40 33.95 30.53
C SER A 465 32.12 33.52 31.27
N ALA A 466 31.69 34.35 32.23
CA ALA A 466 30.66 34.04 33.22
C ALA A 466 29.20 34.22 32.70
N PRO A 467 28.16 33.79 33.44
CA PRO A 467 26.90 33.36 32.84
C PRO A 467 25.83 34.44 32.66
N ALA A 468 24.98 34.24 31.64
CA ALA A 468 23.61 34.77 31.58
C ALA A 468 22.61 33.62 31.75
N ALA A 469 21.55 33.82 32.53
CA ALA A 469 20.63 32.75 32.92
C ALA A 469 19.83 32.18 31.71
N PRO A 470 19.66 30.85 31.61
CA PRO A 470 18.98 30.23 30.48
C PRO A 470 17.47 30.51 30.53
N ARG A 471 16.97 31.35 29.60
CA ARG A 471 15.54 31.38 29.28
C ARG A 471 15.12 30.01 28.73
N SER A 472 14.10 29.42 29.33
CA SER A 472 13.66 28.06 29.02
C SER A 472 13.03 27.95 27.63
N VAL A 473 13.76 27.36 26.69
CA VAL A 473 13.20 26.97 25.39
C VAL A 473 12.17 25.85 25.62
N PRO A 474 10.91 25.98 25.15
CA PRO A 474 9.87 24.99 25.41
C PRO A 474 10.20 23.66 24.73
N LYS A 475 10.27 22.60 25.54
CA LYS A 475 10.56 21.23 25.10
C LYS A 475 9.36 20.64 24.36
N VAL A 476 9.30 20.87 23.04
CA VAL A 476 8.25 20.31 22.16
C VAL A 476 8.17 18.81 22.38
N THR A 477 7.06 18.38 22.97
CA THR A 477 6.83 16.98 23.36
C THR A 477 5.77 16.43 22.42
N LEU A 478 6.20 15.62 21.45
CA LEU A 478 5.30 14.99 20.48
C LEU A 478 4.26 14.13 21.21
N GLN A 479 3.02 14.60 21.22
CA GLN A 479 1.89 13.90 21.79
C GLN A 479 1.13 13.14 20.70
N TYR A 480 0.74 11.92 21.04
CA TYR A 480 -0.03 11.02 20.20
C TYR A 480 -1.43 10.87 20.79
N ASP A 481 -2.43 10.95 19.94
CA ASP A 481 -3.84 10.77 20.28
C ASP A 481 -4.45 9.73 19.31
N ILE A 482 -5.69 9.29 19.54
CA ILE A 482 -6.37 8.27 18.73
C ILE A 482 -7.77 8.75 18.37
N GLN A 483 -8.03 8.95 17.08
CA GLN A 483 -9.39 9.15 16.60
C GLN A 483 -10.15 7.83 16.71
N LEU A 484 -11.24 7.81 17.49
CA LEU A 484 -12.06 6.63 17.74
C LEU A 484 -13.16 6.47 16.69
N VAL A 485 -13.93 7.54 16.47
CA VAL A 485 -15.08 7.59 15.56
C VAL A 485 -15.44 9.04 15.23
N VAL A 486 -16.03 9.25 14.05
CA VAL A 486 -16.74 10.49 13.69
C VAL A 486 -18.19 10.10 13.38
N THR A 487 -19.16 10.73 14.05
CA THR A 487 -20.59 10.35 13.95
C THR A 487 -21.51 11.52 14.31
N ASP A 488 -22.66 11.58 13.65
CA ASP A 488 -23.83 12.36 14.04
C ASP A 488 -24.27 12.09 15.50
N LYS A 489 -24.16 10.85 15.97
CA LYS A 489 -24.58 10.42 17.31
C LYS A 489 -23.65 10.97 18.41
N LYS A 490 -24.22 11.82 19.27
CA LYS A 490 -23.53 12.39 20.45
C LYS A 490 -23.50 11.41 21.63
N TYR A 491 -22.37 10.71 21.80
CA TYR A 491 -22.03 9.99 23.03
C TYR A 491 -21.60 10.94 24.16
N THR A 492 -21.95 10.58 25.41
CA THR A 492 -21.47 11.24 26.63
C THR A 492 -20.18 10.59 27.16
N ARG A 493 -19.46 11.26 28.08
CA ARG A 493 -18.18 10.77 28.62
C ARG A 493 -18.27 9.41 29.33
N GLY A 494 -19.44 9.07 29.88
CA GLY A 494 -19.73 7.78 30.52
C GLY A 494 -20.54 6.81 29.64
N ALA A 495 -20.66 7.05 28.33
CA ALA A 495 -21.41 6.17 27.45
C ALA A 495 -20.82 4.73 27.44
N PRO A 496 -21.64 3.66 27.42
CA PRO A 496 -21.15 2.28 27.48
C PRO A 496 -20.09 1.93 26.43
N VAL A 497 -20.16 2.56 25.25
CA VAL A 497 -19.19 2.39 24.14
C VAL A 497 -17.77 2.82 24.51
N PHE A 498 -17.58 3.64 25.55
CA PHE A 498 -16.26 4.07 26.04
C PHE A 498 -15.83 3.35 27.33
N LYS A 499 -16.65 2.44 27.89
CA LYS A 499 -16.45 1.84 29.23
C LYS A 499 -15.08 1.18 29.42
N ASP A 500 -14.56 0.54 28.37
CA ASP A 500 -13.28 -0.17 28.41
C ASP A 500 -12.07 0.71 28.01
N LEU A 501 -12.30 1.96 27.61
CA LEU A 501 -11.27 2.91 27.18
C LEU A 501 -10.83 3.82 28.33
N ARG A 502 -9.84 3.36 29.10
CA ARG A 502 -9.31 4.10 30.26
C ARG A 502 -8.46 5.30 29.82
N GLY A 503 -9.02 6.52 29.91
CA GLY A 503 -8.27 7.76 29.74
C GLY A 503 -9.16 8.99 29.52
N THR A 504 -8.59 10.04 28.93
CA THR A 504 -9.36 11.23 28.52
C THR A 504 -9.84 11.05 27.09
N ILE A 505 -11.15 11.14 26.87
CA ILE A 505 -11.74 11.20 25.54
C ILE A 505 -12.30 12.61 25.35
N VAL A 506 -11.77 13.31 24.35
CA VAL A 506 -12.21 14.63 23.90
C VAL A 506 -13.26 14.46 22.80
N ARG A 507 -14.23 15.38 22.74
CA ARG A 507 -15.24 15.45 21.69
C ARG A 507 -15.16 16.80 20.99
N GLU A 508 -14.89 16.76 19.70
CA GLU A 508 -14.82 17.90 18.80
C GLU A 508 -16.04 17.90 17.86
N SER A 509 -16.49 19.07 17.44
CA SER A 509 -17.51 19.21 16.38
C SER A 509 -16.79 19.47 15.05
N VAL A 510 -16.99 18.61 14.06
CA VAL A 510 -16.37 18.73 12.73
C VAL A 510 -17.44 18.79 11.65
N VAL A 511 -17.26 19.63 10.63
CA VAL A 511 -18.20 19.72 9.50
C VAL A 511 -17.66 18.91 8.34
N ILE A 512 -18.39 17.90 7.90
CA ILE A 512 -18.04 17.03 6.77
C ILE A 512 -19.26 16.95 5.85
N ASN A 513 -19.08 17.18 4.54
CA ASN A 513 -20.15 17.14 3.53
C ASN A 513 -21.40 17.95 3.94
N ARG A 514 -21.18 19.18 4.43
CA ARG A 514 -22.20 20.12 4.95
C ARG A 514 -23.03 19.60 6.15
N LYS A 515 -22.60 18.53 6.83
CA LYS A 515 -23.20 18.02 8.07
C LYS A 515 -22.22 18.15 9.24
N THR A 516 -22.70 18.61 10.39
CA THR A 516 -21.92 18.69 11.63
C THR A 516 -21.95 17.33 12.33
N LEU A 517 -20.77 16.75 12.54
CA LEU A 517 -20.56 15.45 13.19
C LEU A 517 -19.72 15.64 14.47
N ASN A 518 -19.88 14.71 15.41
CA ASN A 518 -19.07 14.62 16.62
C ASN A 518 -17.86 13.72 16.33
N LYS A 519 -16.65 14.29 16.35
CA LYS A 519 -15.39 13.55 16.36
C LYS A 519 -15.02 13.21 17.80
N TYR A 520 -14.68 11.95 18.06
CA TYR A 520 -14.23 11.49 19.37
C TYR A 520 -12.76 11.05 19.29
N THR A 521 -11.93 11.63 20.16
CA THR A 521 -10.49 11.42 20.18
C THR A 521 -10.05 11.01 21.59
N TRP A 522 -9.38 9.86 21.74
CA TRP A 522 -8.76 9.41 22.99
C TRP A 522 -7.33 10.00 23.05
N VAL A 523 -7.05 10.83 24.05
CA VAL A 523 -5.87 11.71 24.05
C VAL A 523 -4.84 11.40 25.15
N ASN A 524 -3.66 12.00 25.02
CA ASN A 524 -2.54 12.06 25.97
C ASN A 524 -1.60 10.84 26.01
N PHE A 525 -1.33 10.18 24.87
CA PHE A 525 -0.28 9.15 24.80
C PHE A 525 1.08 9.81 24.55
N LYS A 526 2.08 9.45 25.36
CA LYS A 526 3.41 10.08 25.38
C LYS A 526 4.39 9.45 24.41
N THR A 527 4.04 8.29 23.83
CA THR A 527 4.85 7.60 22.82
C THR A 527 3.97 6.91 21.79
N GLU A 528 4.47 6.79 20.57
CA GLU A 528 3.83 6.04 19.48
C GLU A 528 3.54 4.58 19.87
N LYS A 529 4.41 3.95 20.66
CA LYS A 529 4.23 2.58 21.18
C LYS A 529 3.03 2.47 22.12
N GLU A 530 2.82 3.49 22.97
CA GLU A 530 1.67 3.56 23.87
C GLU A 530 0.37 3.76 23.08
N ALA A 531 0.37 4.68 22.11
CA ALA A 531 -0.76 4.93 21.22
C ALA A 531 -1.14 3.69 20.40
N ASN A 532 -0.17 2.94 19.86
CA ASN A 532 -0.44 1.68 19.14
C ASN A 532 -1.03 0.57 20.05
N VAL A 533 -0.63 0.50 21.33
CA VAL A 533 -1.25 -0.43 22.30
C VAL A 533 -2.69 -0.02 22.64
N ALA A 534 -2.95 1.28 22.80
CA ALA A 534 -4.30 1.80 22.99
C ALA A 534 -5.18 1.64 21.75
N LEU A 535 -4.63 1.79 20.53
CA LEU A 535 -5.32 1.55 19.26
C LEU A 535 -5.84 0.11 19.18
N SER A 536 -5.03 -0.88 19.58
CA SER A 536 -5.45 -2.28 19.65
C SER A 536 -6.62 -2.50 20.61
N LYS A 537 -6.67 -1.76 21.72
CA LYS A 537 -7.82 -1.78 22.66
C LYS A 537 -9.06 -1.13 22.07
N ALA A 538 -8.92 0.02 21.41
CA ALA A 538 -10.02 0.72 20.74
C ALA A 538 -10.68 -0.18 19.68
N LYS A 539 -9.91 -0.85 18.82
CA LYS A 539 -10.45 -1.78 17.81
C LYS A 539 -11.16 -2.98 18.43
N LYS A 540 -10.64 -3.52 19.56
CA LYS A 540 -11.32 -4.59 20.33
C LYS A 540 -12.60 -4.14 21.03
N ALA A 541 -12.70 -2.87 21.41
CA ALA A 541 -13.91 -2.25 21.96
C ALA A 541 -14.93 -1.82 20.88
N GLY A 542 -14.77 -2.26 19.62
CA GLY A 542 -15.69 -2.00 18.51
C GLY A 542 -15.35 -0.78 17.65
N PHE A 543 -14.30 -0.01 17.96
CA PHE A 543 -13.85 1.11 17.10
C PHE A 543 -12.93 0.61 15.98
N TRP A 544 -13.45 -0.23 15.08
CA TRP A 544 -12.68 -0.85 13.98
C TRP A 544 -11.95 0.16 13.10
N ASN A 545 -12.57 1.33 12.85
CA ASN A 545 -11.99 2.46 12.11
C ASN A 545 -11.05 3.38 12.92
N ALA A 546 -10.71 3.03 14.16
CA ALA A 546 -9.79 3.87 14.94
C ALA A 546 -8.41 4.02 14.26
N THR A 547 -7.81 5.19 14.41
CA THR A 547 -6.48 5.55 13.88
C THR A 547 -5.69 6.40 14.88
N VAL A 548 -4.36 6.24 14.91
CA VAL A 548 -3.47 7.15 15.65
C VAL A 548 -3.32 8.46 14.87
N VAL A 549 -3.31 9.58 15.59
CA VAL A 549 -3.07 10.93 15.05
C VAL A 549 -2.07 11.66 15.94
N THR A 550 -1.21 12.48 15.35
CA THR A 550 -0.32 13.39 16.10
C THR A 550 -1.06 14.66 16.49
N ALA A 551 -0.79 15.20 17.68
CA ALA A 551 -1.53 16.34 18.22
C ALA A 551 -1.45 17.60 17.33
N ASP A 552 -0.34 17.82 16.63
CA ASP A 552 -0.14 18.96 15.73
C ASP A 552 -1.13 18.95 14.54
N ASN A 553 -1.45 17.77 13.99
CA ASN A 553 -2.41 17.63 12.89
C ASN A 553 -3.83 18.06 13.30
N ASN A 554 -4.15 18.07 14.60
CA ASN A 554 -5.47 18.45 15.09
C ASN A 554 -5.65 19.98 15.27
N ARG A 555 -4.57 20.78 15.13
CA ARG A 555 -4.62 22.26 15.17
C ARG A 555 -4.71 22.93 13.80
N ILE A 556 -4.43 22.20 12.73
CA ILE A 556 -4.49 22.73 11.34
C ILE A 556 -5.95 22.85 10.87
N ALA A 557 -6.87 22.04 11.41
CA ALA A 557 -8.29 22.05 11.06
C ALA A 557 -9.14 23.14 11.76
N SER A 558 -8.51 24.16 12.37
CA SER A 558 -9.21 25.23 13.12
C SER A 558 -8.56 26.61 12.97
N ARG A 559 -8.16 26.96 11.74
CA ARG A 559 -7.73 28.30 11.31
C ARG A 559 -8.35 28.63 9.96
#